data_AF-A0A7M6UVJ5-F1
#
_entry.id   AF-A0A7M6UVJ5-F1
#
_cell.length_a   1.000
_cell.length_b   1.000
_cell.length_c   1.000
_cell.angle_alpha   90.00
_cell.angle_beta   90.00
_cell.angle_gamma   90.00
#
_symmetry.space_group_name_H-M   'P 1'
#
loop_
_entity.id
_entity.type
_entity.pdbx_description
1 polymer ?
#
loop_
_entity_poly.entity_id
_entity_poly.type
_entity_poly.pdbx_seq_one_letter_code
_entity_poly.pdbx_strand_id
1 'polypeptide(L)'
;MASDTLYIFCMATLILLRQVLNELAGGIKPAGGTATPPQRPQHRRTAPGLDSSDQKNDVLSADRFLGHPTIIERAVQRSECEGCGANCKQCKYGSAYSLWCGLDECLKGPGEMCGGVRNKYGECGDGMYCRCNKCTGCSIDTLECFSGFCPILEQQMQLRHQDHSMHGLQLDK
;
A
#
# COMPACT_ATOMS: atom_id res chain seq x y z
N MET A 1 -46.60 4.39 -44.49
CA MET A 1 -45.68 5.28 -45.24
C MET A 1 -45.08 6.41 -44.40
N ALA A 2 -45.56 6.71 -43.18
CA ALA A 2 -44.99 7.77 -42.33
C ALA A 2 -43.81 7.31 -41.42
N SER A 3 -43.68 6.00 -41.19
CA SER A 3 -42.63 5.44 -40.30
C SER A 3 -41.24 5.47 -40.93
N ASP A 4 -41.15 5.30 -42.25
CA ASP A 4 -39.87 5.22 -42.95
C ASP A 4 -39.18 6.59 -43.03
N THR A 5 -39.96 7.65 -43.21
CA THR A 5 -39.44 9.02 -43.22
C THR A 5 -38.88 9.42 -41.85
N LEU A 6 -39.55 9.02 -40.76
CA LEU A 6 -39.09 9.32 -39.40
C LEU A 6 -37.77 8.60 -39.07
N TYR A 7 -37.62 7.36 -39.55
CA TYR A 7 -36.38 6.59 -39.37
C TYR A 7 -35.20 7.22 -40.12
N ILE A 8 -35.44 7.70 -41.35
CA ILE A 8 -34.43 8.40 -42.14
C ILE A 8 -34.01 9.72 -41.46
N PHE A 9 -34.95 10.51 -40.96
CA PHE A 9 -34.63 11.73 -40.22
C PHE A 9 -33.85 11.44 -38.93
N CYS A 10 -34.20 10.39 -38.20
CA CYS A 10 -33.51 9.98 -36.97
C CYS A 10 -32.08 9.49 -37.25
N MET A 11 -31.88 8.73 -38.33
CA MET A 11 -30.54 8.30 -38.73
C MET A 11 -29.67 9.47 -39.19
N ALA A 12 -30.25 10.42 -39.93
CA ALA A 12 -29.54 11.63 -40.36
C ALA A 12 -29.10 12.51 -39.18
N THR A 13 -29.96 12.66 -38.15
CA THR A 13 -29.59 13.42 -36.95
C THR A 13 -28.53 12.72 -36.11
N LEU A 14 -28.55 11.39 -35.99
CA LEU A 14 -27.51 10.63 -35.29
C LEU A 14 -26.14 10.71 -35.99
N ILE A 15 -26.11 10.72 -37.33
CA ILE A 15 -24.88 10.87 -38.12
C ILE A 15 -24.29 12.26 -37.93
N LEU A 16 -25.12 13.31 -38.02
CA LEU A 16 -24.70 14.69 -37.75
C LEU A 16 -24.20 14.87 -36.31
N LEU A 17 -24.89 14.27 -35.33
CA LEU A 17 -24.47 14.31 -33.93
C LEU A 17 -23.10 13.64 -33.72
N ARG A 18 -22.85 12.50 -34.38
CA ARG A 18 -21.53 11.84 -34.38
C ARG A 18 -20.44 12.71 -35.00
N GLN A 19 -20.72 13.39 -36.11
CA GLN A 19 -19.75 14.30 -36.74
C GLN A 19 -19.41 15.47 -35.81
N VAL A 20 -20.41 16.10 -35.18
CA VAL A 20 -20.20 17.19 -34.23
C VAL A 20 -19.43 16.72 -32.98
N LEU A 21 -19.72 15.52 -32.47
CA LEU A 21 -18.97 14.95 -31.34
C LEU A 21 -17.52 14.63 -31.70
N ASN A 22 -17.24 14.19 -32.93
CA ASN A 22 -15.87 13.97 -33.41
C ASN A 22 -15.09 15.29 -33.54
N GLU A 23 -15.72 16.36 -34.02
CA GLU A 23 -15.10 17.70 -34.10
C GLU A 23 -14.80 18.26 -32.69
N LEU A 24 -15.68 18.03 -31.71
CA LEU A 24 -15.43 18.39 -30.31
C LEU A 24 -14.32 17.54 -29.66
N ALA A 25 -14.17 16.28 -30.08
CA ALA A 25 -13.11 15.39 -29.61
C ALA A 25 -11.75 15.66 -30.29
N GLY A 26 -11.72 16.32 -31.45
CA GLY A 26 -10.51 16.61 -32.24
C GLY A 26 -9.62 17.74 -31.71
N GLY A 27 -10.01 18.42 -30.63
CA GLY A 27 -9.34 19.62 -30.12
C GLY A 27 -8.13 19.39 -29.19
N ILE A 28 -7.77 18.16 -28.83
CA ILE A 28 -6.62 17.89 -27.96
C ILE A 28 -5.48 17.32 -28.79
N LYS A 29 -4.64 18.23 -29.28
CA LYS A 29 -3.33 17.94 -29.86
C LYS A 29 -2.54 17.06 -28.86
N PRO A 30 -2.10 15.84 -29.21
CA PRO A 30 -1.17 15.11 -28.37
C PRO A 30 0.16 15.86 -28.41
N ALA A 31 0.46 16.58 -27.34
CA ALA A 31 1.85 16.89 -27.04
C ALA A 31 2.53 15.54 -26.81
N GLY A 32 3.32 15.12 -27.78
CA GLY A 32 4.26 14.01 -27.66
C GLY A 32 5.27 14.35 -26.57
N GLY A 33 4.88 14.10 -25.33
CA GLY A 33 5.74 13.98 -24.18
C GLY A 33 5.63 12.53 -23.73
N THR A 34 6.66 11.75 -24.00
CA THR A 34 6.88 10.45 -23.36
C THR A 34 6.97 10.69 -21.86
N ALA A 35 5.82 10.66 -21.17
CA ALA A 35 5.74 10.64 -19.72
C ALA A 35 6.24 9.27 -19.26
N THR A 36 7.54 9.20 -19.05
CA THR A 36 8.14 8.19 -18.20
C THR A 36 7.51 8.33 -16.81
N PRO A 37 7.14 7.22 -16.14
CA PRO A 37 6.66 7.28 -14.76
C PRO A 37 7.72 7.97 -13.88
N PRO A 38 7.34 8.66 -12.79
CA PRO A 38 8.29 9.32 -11.91
C PRO A 38 9.24 8.27 -11.33
N GLN A 39 10.42 8.15 -11.94
CA GLN A 39 11.51 7.42 -11.35
C GLN A 39 11.95 8.22 -10.12
N ARG A 40 11.60 7.68 -8.95
CA ARG A 40 12.17 8.08 -7.67
C ARG A 40 13.69 8.22 -7.83
N PRO A 41 14.34 9.23 -7.22
CA PRO A 41 15.77 9.46 -7.38
C PRO A 41 16.56 8.18 -7.04
N GLN A 42 17.10 7.53 -8.07
CA GLN A 42 18.10 6.50 -7.87
C GLN A 42 19.39 7.21 -7.47
N HIS A 43 19.62 7.33 -6.17
CA HIS A 43 20.96 7.52 -5.66
C HIS A 43 21.77 6.30 -6.05
N ARG A 44 22.44 6.41 -7.21
CA ARG A 44 23.45 5.50 -7.72
C ARG A 44 24.60 5.46 -6.71
N ARG A 45 24.51 4.58 -5.71
CA ARG A 45 25.69 4.06 -5.04
C ARG A 45 26.16 2.88 -5.85
N THR A 46 27.25 3.10 -6.57
CA THR A 46 28.07 2.06 -7.19
C THR A 46 28.36 0.98 -6.15
N ALA A 47 27.73 -0.19 -6.30
CA ALA A 47 28.15 -1.39 -5.60
C ALA A 47 29.22 -2.08 -6.47
N PRO A 48 30.32 -2.57 -5.89
CA PRO A 48 31.28 -3.39 -6.61
C PRO A 48 30.61 -4.72 -6.99
N GLY A 49 30.82 -5.13 -8.25
CA GLY A 49 30.25 -6.34 -8.80
C GLY A 49 30.78 -7.60 -8.13
N LEU A 50 29.89 -8.55 -7.95
CA LEU A 50 30.20 -9.97 -7.82
C LEU A 50 29.18 -10.71 -8.69
N ASP A 51 29.68 -11.11 -9.85
CA ASP A 51 29.07 -12.07 -10.76
C ASP A 51 29.37 -13.50 -10.25
N SER A 52 28.68 -14.48 -10.83
CA SER A 52 28.83 -15.94 -10.68
C SER A 52 28.03 -16.65 -9.59
N SER A 53 26.95 -17.27 -10.07
CA SER A 53 26.59 -18.68 -9.88
C SER A 53 27.62 -19.52 -9.11
N ASP A 54 27.23 -20.12 -8.00
CA ASP A 54 27.35 -21.57 -7.79
C ASP A 54 26.78 -21.99 -6.43
N GLN A 55 26.07 -23.09 -6.46
CA GLN A 55 25.54 -23.77 -5.30
C GLN A 55 26.66 -24.61 -4.67
N LYS A 56 27.09 -24.30 -3.44
CA LYS A 56 27.77 -25.25 -2.55
C LYS A 56 27.78 -24.75 -1.10
N ASN A 57 27.59 -25.72 -0.22
CA ASN A 57 27.57 -25.56 1.23
C ASN A 57 28.85 -24.91 1.74
N ASP A 58 28.74 -23.83 2.51
CA ASP A 58 29.80 -23.39 3.40
C ASP A 58 29.21 -23.13 4.79
N VAL A 59 29.47 -24.09 5.67
CA VAL A 59 29.57 -23.85 7.11
C VAL A 59 30.74 -22.89 7.28
N LEU A 60 30.48 -21.60 7.52
CA LEU A 60 31.56 -20.68 7.89
C LEU A 60 31.12 -19.60 8.89
N SER A 61 31.61 -19.82 10.11
CA SER A 61 32.04 -18.87 11.14
C SER A 61 31.12 -17.70 11.49
N ALA A 62 30.47 -17.86 12.65
CA ALA A 62 30.05 -16.78 13.50
C ALA A 62 31.28 -16.02 14.05
N ASP A 63 31.85 -15.09 13.27
CA ASP A 63 32.88 -14.17 13.76
C ASP A 63 32.41 -12.71 13.67
N ARG A 64 31.80 -12.29 14.79
CA ARG A 64 32.13 -11.06 15.51
C ARG A 64 32.11 -9.72 14.76
N PHE A 65 31.03 -9.44 14.04
CA PHE A 65 30.57 -8.05 13.94
C PHE A 65 29.68 -7.72 15.15
N LEU A 66 30.27 -7.14 16.19
CA LEU A 66 29.53 -6.44 17.24
C LEU A 66 29.00 -5.12 16.66
N GLY A 67 28.03 -5.24 15.75
CA GLY A 67 27.26 -4.09 15.30
C GLY A 67 26.65 -3.39 16.51
N HIS A 68 26.55 -2.05 16.46
CA HIS A 68 25.86 -1.29 17.50
C HIS A 68 24.50 -1.96 17.77
N PRO A 69 24.03 -2.07 19.03
CA PRO A 69 22.81 -2.84 19.36
C PRO A 69 21.61 -2.48 18.46
N THR A 70 21.47 -1.21 18.09
CA THR A 70 20.43 -0.73 17.16
C THR A 70 20.54 -1.24 15.71
N ILE A 71 21.69 -1.74 15.28
CA ILE A 71 21.93 -2.31 13.94
C ILE A 71 21.52 -3.78 13.95
N ILE A 72 21.90 -4.52 14.99
CA ILE A 72 21.52 -5.93 15.18
C ILE A 72 20.00 -6.04 15.35
N GLU A 73 19.39 -5.19 16.19
CA GLU A 73 17.94 -5.16 16.37
C GLU A 73 17.18 -4.87 15.07
N ARG A 74 17.69 -3.98 14.22
CA ARG A 74 17.08 -3.72 12.91
C ARG A 74 17.20 -4.93 11.99
N ALA A 75 18.31 -5.66 12.01
CA ALA A 75 18.48 -6.87 11.21
C ALA A 75 17.51 -7.99 11.65
N VAL A 76 17.36 -8.20 12.96
CA VAL A 76 16.41 -9.18 13.52
C VAL A 76 14.96 -8.74 13.29
N GLN A 77 14.65 -7.45 13.37
CA GLN A 77 13.28 -6.98 13.09
C GLN A 77 12.89 -7.10 11.61
N ARG A 78 13.85 -7.01 10.67
CA ARG A 78 13.58 -7.23 9.24
C ARG A 78 13.24 -8.68 8.90
N SER A 79 13.64 -9.66 9.72
CA SER A 79 13.33 -11.07 9.45
C SER A 79 11.86 -11.45 9.74
N GLU A 80 11.08 -10.56 10.37
CA GLU A 80 9.62 -10.75 10.51
C GLU A 80 8.83 -10.29 9.28
N CYS A 81 9.47 -9.62 8.32
CA CYS A 81 8.81 -9.10 7.14
C CYS A 81 8.79 -10.11 6.00
N GLU A 82 7.66 -10.19 5.29
CA GLU A 82 7.50 -11.05 4.11
C GLU A 82 7.40 -10.18 2.86
N GLY A 83 8.47 -10.17 2.07
CA GLY A 83 8.53 -9.46 0.80
C GLY A 83 7.93 -10.25 -0.37
N CYS A 84 7.55 -9.56 -1.44
CA CYS A 84 7.03 -10.18 -2.67
C CYS A 84 8.12 -10.77 -3.59
N GLY A 85 9.40 -10.58 -3.26
CA GLY A 85 10.53 -11.09 -4.03
C GLY A 85 10.52 -10.59 -5.48
N ALA A 86 10.69 -11.49 -6.44
CA ALA A 86 10.64 -11.14 -7.87
C ALA A 86 9.22 -10.92 -8.41
N ASN A 87 8.18 -11.26 -7.64
CA ASN A 87 6.80 -11.34 -8.10
C ASN A 87 5.92 -10.17 -7.62
N CYS A 88 6.52 -9.02 -7.28
CA CYS A 88 5.78 -7.84 -6.81
C CYS A 88 4.76 -7.28 -7.82
N LYS A 89 4.90 -7.62 -9.10
CA LYS A 89 3.91 -7.31 -10.15
C LYS A 89 2.64 -8.16 -10.09
N GLN A 90 2.65 -9.25 -9.32
CA GLN A 90 1.53 -10.18 -9.17
C GLN A 90 0.72 -9.91 -7.90
N CYS A 91 1.11 -8.92 -7.09
CA CYS A 91 0.36 -8.53 -5.90
C CYS A 91 -1.03 -8.00 -6.30
N LYS A 92 -2.09 -8.57 -5.71
CA LYS A 92 -3.49 -8.26 -6.05
C LYS A 92 -3.87 -6.78 -5.91
N TYR A 93 -3.25 -6.08 -4.96
CA TYR A 93 -3.57 -4.69 -4.61
C TYR A 93 -2.36 -3.75 -4.76
N GLY A 94 -1.40 -4.13 -5.61
CA GLY A 94 -0.14 -3.41 -5.79
C GLY A 94 0.96 -3.80 -4.80
N SER A 95 2.12 -3.14 -4.94
CA SER A 95 3.30 -3.35 -4.08
C SER A 95 3.94 -2.02 -3.72
N ALA A 96 4.59 -1.97 -2.55
CA ALA A 96 5.30 -0.79 -2.08
C ALA A 96 6.58 -1.17 -1.33
N TYR A 97 7.56 -0.26 -1.37
CA TYR A 97 8.82 -0.43 -0.65
C TYR A 97 8.65 -0.07 0.82
N SER A 98 8.75 -1.06 1.70
CA SER A 98 8.71 -0.85 3.14
C SER A 98 10.06 -0.33 3.64
N LEU A 99 10.11 0.92 4.12
CA LEU A 99 11.35 1.49 4.68
C LEU A 99 11.83 0.75 5.92
N TRP A 100 10.90 0.17 6.68
CA TRP A 100 11.23 -0.54 7.91
C TRP A 100 11.85 -1.91 7.60
N CYS A 101 11.21 -2.67 6.72
CA CYS A 101 11.69 -3.99 6.29
C CYS A 101 12.86 -3.91 5.30
N GLY A 102 12.96 -2.80 4.57
CA GLY A 102 14.00 -2.57 3.56
C GLY A 102 13.80 -3.39 2.28
N LEU A 103 12.57 -3.87 2.02
CA LEU A 103 12.19 -4.72 0.90
C LEU A 103 10.83 -4.31 0.33
N ASP A 104 10.52 -4.75 -0.88
CA ASP A 104 9.21 -4.55 -1.51
C ASP A 104 8.21 -5.58 -0.98
N GLU A 105 7.03 -5.11 -0.58
CA GLU A 105 5.94 -5.91 -0.01
C GLU A 105 4.67 -5.77 -0.83
N CYS A 106 3.83 -6.80 -0.83
CA CYS A 106 2.48 -6.69 -1.36
C CYS A 106 1.61 -5.85 -0.43
N LEU A 107 0.85 -4.93 -1.02
CA LEU A 107 -0.11 -4.12 -0.29
C LEU A 107 -1.34 -4.93 0.13
N LYS A 108 -1.95 -4.52 1.25
CA LYS A 108 -3.09 -5.17 1.88
C LYS A 108 -4.41 -4.77 1.23
N GLY A 109 -5.31 -5.75 1.13
CA GLY A 109 -6.63 -5.63 0.55
C GLY A 109 -7.70 -5.11 1.51
N PRO A 110 -8.92 -4.86 1.01
CA PRO A 110 -10.04 -4.39 1.82
C PRO A 110 -10.35 -5.36 2.98
N GLY A 111 -10.40 -4.83 4.21
CA GLY A 111 -10.70 -5.60 5.42
C GLY A 111 -9.55 -6.43 6.01
N GLU A 112 -8.42 -6.53 5.30
CA GLU A 112 -7.19 -7.16 5.80
C GLU A 112 -6.54 -6.32 6.90
N MET A 113 -5.71 -6.98 7.71
CA MET A 113 -5.01 -6.31 8.80
C MET A 113 -3.93 -5.37 8.26
N CYS A 114 -3.80 -4.17 8.85
CA CYS A 114 -2.82 -3.17 8.45
C CYS A 114 -2.31 -2.35 9.64
N GLY A 115 -1.24 -1.60 9.42
CA GLY A 115 -0.70 -0.64 10.39
C GLY A 115 0.16 -1.29 11.47
N GLY A 116 -0.06 -0.90 12.73
CA GLY A 116 0.85 -1.24 13.84
C GLY A 116 2.11 -0.37 13.86
N VAL A 117 3.01 -0.63 14.82
CA VAL A 117 4.25 0.13 14.94
C VAL A 117 5.07 -0.05 13.66
N ARG A 118 5.34 1.07 12.96
CA ARG A 118 6.07 1.11 11.68
C ARG A 118 5.47 0.23 10.57
N ASN A 119 4.14 0.11 10.53
CA ASN A 119 3.43 -0.69 9.54
C ASN A 119 3.82 -2.17 9.56
N LYS A 120 4.15 -2.73 10.74
CA LYS A 120 4.47 -4.15 10.92
C LYS A 120 3.41 -5.10 10.33
N TYR A 121 2.14 -4.69 10.29
CA TYR A 121 1.05 -5.49 9.72
C TYR A 121 0.80 -5.23 8.23
N GLY A 122 1.59 -4.35 7.61
CA GLY A 122 1.49 -3.97 6.20
C GLY A 122 0.74 -2.67 5.97
N GLU A 123 0.90 -2.17 4.74
CA GLU A 123 0.25 -0.96 4.23
C GLU A 123 -0.90 -1.33 3.29
N CYS A 124 -1.95 -0.52 3.26
CA CYS A 124 -3.11 -0.76 2.39
C CYS A 124 -2.81 -0.39 0.93
N GLY A 125 -3.46 -1.09 0.01
CA GLY A 125 -3.45 -0.78 -1.42
C GLY A 125 -4.07 0.58 -1.74
N ASP A 126 -3.85 1.04 -2.98
CA ASP A 126 -4.34 2.33 -3.45
C ASP A 126 -5.88 2.43 -3.37
N GLY A 127 -6.37 3.59 -2.93
CA GLY A 127 -7.81 3.85 -2.70
C GLY A 127 -8.34 3.44 -1.33
N MET A 128 -7.49 2.85 -0.48
CA MET A 128 -7.82 2.46 0.88
C MET A 128 -6.91 3.13 1.90
N TYR A 129 -7.36 3.19 3.15
CA TYR A 129 -6.58 3.69 4.28
C TYR A 129 -6.73 2.78 5.49
N CYS A 130 -5.71 2.76 6.35
CA CYS A 130 -5.73 1.90 7.53
C CYS A 130 -6.55 2.53 8.66
N ARG A 131 -7.62 1.86 9.08
CA ARG A 131 -8.51 2.29 10.18
C ARG A 131 -8.81 1.11 11.09
N CYS A 132 -8.54 1.24 12.39
CA CYS A 132 -8.70 0.16 13.37
C CYS A 132 -8.00 -1.14 12.97
N ASN A 133 -6.75 -0.99 12.52
CA ASN A 133 -5.92 -2.07 12.02
C ASN A 133 -6.55 -2.84 10.84
N LYS A 134 -7.48 -2.24 10.09
CA LYS A 134 -8.07 -2.81 8.89
C LYS A 134 -8.09 -1.83 7.72
N CYS A 135 -7.83 -2.32 6.52
CA CYS A 135 -7.91 -1.48 5.32
C CYS A 135 -9.37 -1.14 5.02
N THR A 136 -9.69 0.15 5.05
CA THR A 136 -11.02 0.71 4.85
C THR A 136 -11.01 1.59 3.60
N GLY A 137 -12.06 1.51 2.79
CA GLY A 137 -12.13 2.18 1.48
C GLY A 137 -12.35 1.15 0.36
N CYS A 138 -12.11 1.58 -0.88
CA CYS A 138 -12.27 0.75 -2.06
C CYS A 138 -10.93 0.64 -2.79
N SER A 139 -10.51 -0.58 -3.06
CA SER A 139 -9.34 -0.86 -3.89
C SER A 139 -9.54 -0.26 -5.29
N ILE A 140 -8.57 0.50 -5.79
CA ILE A 140 -8.62 1.02 -7.16
C ILE A 140 -8.42 -0.09 -8.19
N ASP A 141 -7.62 -1.11 -7.86
CA ASP A 141 -7.29 -2.20 -8.78
C ASP A 141 -8.45 -3.20 -8.95
N THR A 142 -9.13 -3.53 -7.85
CA THR A 142 -10.13 -4.60 -7.81
C THR A 142 -11.56 -4.10 -7.65
N LEU A 143 -11.74 -2.82 -7.30
CA LEU A 143 -13.03 -2.19 -6.98
C LEU A 143 -13.77 -2.85 -5.79
N GLU A 144 -13.10 -3.74 -5.05
CA GLU A 144 -13.61 -4.33 -3.83
C GLU A 144 -13.53 -3.29 -2.70
N CYS A 145 -14.60 -3.19 -1.91
CA CYS A 145 -14.70 -2.21 -0.83
C CYS A 145 -14.87 -2.89 0.53
N PHE A 146 -14.31 -2.25 1.56
CA PHE A 146 -14.57 -2.61 2.95
C PHE A 146 -14.87 -1.35 3.76
N SER A 147 -16.04 -1.34 4.40
CA SER A 147 -16.49 -0.29 5.32
C SER A 147 -16.58 -0.86 6.74
N GLY A 148 -15.43 -1.18 7.33
CA GLY A 148 -15.37 -1.66 8.70
C GLY A 148 -15.78 -0.58 9.70
N PHE A 149 -16.65 -0.94 10.64
CA PHE A 149 -16.91 -0.09 11.80
C PHE A 149 -15.80 -0.28 12.81
N CYS A 150 -15.23 0.82 13.27
CA CYS A 150 -14.34 0.84 14.42
C CYS A 150 -15.19 0.82 15.69
N PRO A 151 -15.18 -0.25 16.50
CA PRO A 151 -15.67 -0.12 17.86
C PRO A 151 -14.72 0.84 18.56
N ILE A 152 -15.15 2.09 18.75
CA ILE A 152 -14.47 2.98 19.67
C ILE A 152 -14.56 2.29 21.02
N LEU A 153 -13.42 2.06 21.63
CA LEU A 153 -13.32 1.40 22.91
C LEU A 153 -13.74 2.38 24.00
N GLU A 154 -15.03 2.69 24.04
CA GLU A 154 -15.63 3.54 25.06
C GLU A 154 -15.55 2.88 26.46
N GLN A 155 -15.09 1.63 26.54
CA GLN A 155 -14.90 0.89 27.79
C GLN A 155 -13.50 1.01 28.44
N GLN A 156 -12.52 1.69 27.84
CA GLN A 156 -11.18 1.76 28.44
C GLN A 156 -10.91 2.95 29.36
N MET A 157 -11.77 3.97 29.40
CA MET A 157 -11.57 5.10 30.34
C MET A 157 -11.90 4.73 31.80
N GLN A 158 -12.80 3.77 32.04
CA GLN A 158 -13.23 3.41 33.39
C GLN A 158 -12.23 2.49 34.13
N LEU A 159 -11.41 1.71 33.42
CA LEU A 159 -10.44 0.80 34.05
C LEU A 159 -9.10 1.44 34.43
N ARG A 160 -8.81 2.67 33.96
CA ARG A 160 -7.56 3.38 34.31
C ARG A 160 -7.66 4.29 35.54
N HIS A 161 -8.88 4.56 36.05
CA HIS A 161 -9.10 5.51 37.15
C HIS A 161 -9.32 4.85 38.53
N GLN A 162 -9.33 3.52 38.64
CA GLN A 162 -9.55 2.85 39.93
C GLN A 162 -8.28 2.45 40.69
N ASP A 163 -7.09 2.57 40.08
CA ASP A 163 -5.82 2.12 40.70
C ASP A 163 -5.03 3.23 41.43
N HIS A 164 -5.64 4.40 41.64
CA HIS A 164 -5.05 5.50 42.41
C HIS A 164 -5.89 5.92 43.64
N SER A 165 -6.62 4.98 44.25
CA SER A 165 -7.08 5.17 45.63
C SER A 165 -5.94 4.82 46.60
N MET A 166 -5.23 5.87 47.02
CA MET A 166 -4.16 5.90 48.00
C MET A 166 -4.33 4.91 49.16
N HIS A 167 -3.34 4.03 49.35
CA HIS A 167 -3.06 3.47 50.67
C HIS A 167 -2.47 4.62 51.52
N GLY A 168 -3.34 5.28 52.27
CA GLY A 168 -2.96 6.30 53.25
C GLY A 168 -2.28 5.65 54.46
N LEU A 169 -1.11 6.18 54.81
CA LEU A 169 -0.32 5.87 56.01
C LEU A 169 -1.18 6.02 57.28
N GLN A 170 -1.37 4.94 58.02
CA GLN A 170 -1.85 5.00 59.40
C GLN A 170 -0.68 5.51 60.25
N LEU A 171 -0.75 6.77 60.70
CA LEU A 171 0.18 7.29 61.70
C LEU A 171 -0.27 6.78 63.07
N ASP A 172 0.59 6.00 63.73
CA ASP A 172 0.41 5.56 65.10
C ASP A 172 0.30 6.76 66.06
N LYS A 173 -0.66 6.71 66.98
CA LYS A 173 -0.65 7.52 68.20
C LYS A 173 -1.21 6.75 69.37
#